data_AF-A0A497LBP5-F1
#
_entry.id   AF-A0A497LBP5-F1
#
_cell.length_a   1.000
_cell.length_b   1.000
_cell.length_c   1.000
_cell.angle_alpha   90.00
_cell.angle_beta   90.00
_cell.angle_gamma   90.00
#
_symmetry.space_group_name_H-M   'P 1'
#
loop_
_entity.id
_entity.type
_entity.pdbx_description
1 polymer ?
#
loop_
_entity_poly.entity_id
_entity_poly.type
_entity_poly.pdbx_seq_one_letter_code
_entity_poly.pdbx_strand_id
1 'polypeptide(L)'
;MESLSKIINRIKLYIEVTHIGDIARRYFVKNGMDGSMTVLGIILGSWVAKVEDPYVIVMAGFGACLAMGISGLFGAYITEKAERKRIIKDLEESILSDLDGSLQQNASEFVPTLTALVDGLSPSLTATISLIPFLISMVGLLSIWDSYVISTILTFATLFALGLYLGHVARERMWIYGLQMIAAGAVITLIVYALGGF
;
A
#
# COMPACT_ATOMS: atom_id res chain seq x y z
N MET A 1 -14.76 -2.05 -30.09
CA MET A 1 -15.31 -1.80 -28.75
C MET A 1 -15.83 -3.07 -28.05
N GLU A 2 -16.39 -4.08 -28.74
CA GLU A 2 -16.85 -5.33 -28.10
C GLU A 2 -15.77 -6.12 -27.32
N SER A 3 -14.51 -6.09 -27.77
CA SER A 3 -13.41 -6.80 -27.10
C SER A 3 -13.13 -6.31 -25.67
N LEU A 4 -13.14 -4.99 -25.44
CA LEU A 4 -12.92 -4.40 -24.11
C LEU A 4 -14.04 -4.77 -23.13
N SER A 5 -15.29 -4.74 -23.60
CA SER A 5 -16.44 -5.13 -22.75
C SER A 5 -16.39 -6.60 -22.31
N LYS A 6 -15.93 -7.50 -23.19
CA LYS A 6 -15.76 -8.92 -22.86
C LYS A 6 -14.64 -9.14 -21.84
N ILE A 7 -13.52 -8.44 -21.97
CA ILE A 7 -12.40 -8.51 -21.03
C ILE A 7 -12.84 -8.01 -19.65
N ILE A 8 -13.53 -6.86 -19.59
CA ILE A 8 -14.03 -6.29 -18.33
C ILE A 8 -15.03 -7.24 -17.65
N ASN A 9 -15.97 -7.81 -18.40
CA ASN A 9 -16.92 -8.77 -17.85
C ASN A 9 -16.23 -10.04 -17.32
N ARG A 10 -15.19 -10.52 -17.99
CA ARG A 10 -14.41 -11.69 -17.55
C ARG A 10 -13.63 -11.40 -16.27
N ILE A 11 -13.02 -10.21 -16.16
CA ILE A 11 -12.36 -9.76 -14.92
C ILE A 11 -13.38 -9.66 -13.78
N LYS A 12 -14.56 -9.07 -14.04
CA LYS A 12 -15.61 -8.94 -13.05
C LYS A 12 -16.10 -10.30 -12.54
N LEU A 13 -16.27 -11.26 -13.45
CA LEU A 13 -16.62 -12.64 -13.11
C LEU A 13 -15.54 -13.30 -12.24
N TYR A 14 -14.26 -13.15 -12.58
CA TYR A 14 -13.17 -13.68 -11.76
C TYR A 14 -13.12 -13.04 -10.37
N ILE A 15 -13.37 -11.72 -10.28
CA ILE A 15 -13.41 -11.01 -9.00
C ILE A 15 -14.52 -11.55 -8.10
N GLU A 16 -15.69 -11.81 -8.68
CA GLU A 16 -16.86 -12.30 -7.95
C GLU A 16 -16.68 -13.76 -7.50
N VAL A 17 -16.16 -14.64 -8.36
CA VAL A 17 -15.95 -16.06 -8.05
C VAL A 17 -14.85 -16.28 -7.00
N THR A 18 -13.81 -15.45 -6.99
CA THR A 18 -12.65 -15.62 -6.09
C THR A 18 -12.71 -14.78 -4.83
N HIS A 19 -13.71 -13.88 -4.69
CA HIS A 19 -13.76 -12.87 -3.65
C HIS A 19 -12.47 -12.02 -3.51
N ILE A 20 -11.69 -11.91 -4.60
CA ILE A 20 -10.40 -11.21 -4.58
C ILE A 20 -10.53 -9.73 -4.24
N GLY A 21 -11.72 -9.13 -4.43
CA GLY A 21 -11.95 -7.74 -4.06
C GLY A 21 -11.62 -7.46 -2.59
N ASP A 22 -11.88 -8.41 -1.70
CA ASP A 22 -11.58 -8.29 -0.28
C ASP A 22 -10.09 -8.43 0.01
N ILE A 23 -9.41 -9.29 -0.76
CA ILE A 23 -7.96 -9.48 -0.70
C ILE A 23 -7.27 -8.20 -1.19
N ALA A 24 -7.58 -7.74 -2.40
CA ALA A 24 -7.05 -6.51 -2.96
C ALA A 24 -7.23 -5.32 -2.01
N ARG A 25 -8.42 -5.18 -1.41
CA ARG A 25 -8.68 -4.14 -0.42
C ARG A 25 -7.80 -4.24 0.82
N ARG A 26 -7.61 -5.45 1.36
CA ARG A 26 -6.73 -5.70 2.50
C ARG A 26 -5.29 -5.30 2.19
N TYR A 27 -4.79 -5.72 1.03
CA TYR A 27 -3.43 -5.41 0.57
C TYR A 27 -3.25 -3.90 0.30
N PHE A 28 -4.25 -3.25 -0.28
CA PHE A 28 -4.21 -1.80 -0.52
C PHE A 28 -4.07 -1.00 0.78
N VAL A 29 -4.90 -1.31 1.79
CA VAL A 29 -4.86 -0.56 3.06
C VAL A 29 -3.58 -0.87 3.83
N LYS A 30 -3.19 -2.15 3.91
CA LYS A 30 -1.98 -2.56 4.63
C LYS A 30 -0.74 -1.92 4.05
N ASN A 31 -0.49 -2.09 2.75
CA ASN A 31 0.73 -1.60 2.13
C ASN A 31 0.68 -0.08 1.87
N GLY A 32 -0.52 0.49 1.68
CA GLY A 32 -0.71 1.94 1.69
C GLY A 32 -0.34 2.58 3.04
N MET A 33 -0.70 1.94 4.16
CA MET A 33 -0.26 2.36 5.49
C MET A 33 1.26 2.28 5.60
N ASP A 34 1.87 1.16 5.18
CA ASP A 34 3.32 0.97 5.24
C ASP A 34 4.06 2.04 4.41
N GLY A 35 3.53 2.44 3.25
CA GLY A 35 4.10 3.50 2.41
C GLY A 35 4.10 4.86 3.10
N SER A 36 2.94 5.29 3.63
CA SER A 36 2.85 6.54 4.40
C SER A 36 3.73 6.50 5.66
N MET A 37 3.75 5.40 6.42
CA MET A 37 4.57 5.26 7.63
C MET A 37 6.07 5.28 7.35
N THR A 38 6.51 4.62 6.26
CA THR A 38 7.91 4.59 5.87
C THR A 38 8.40 5.99 5.51
N VAL A 39 7.63 6.73 4.71
CA VAL A 39 7.97 8.12 4.37
C VAL A 39 7.88 9.03 5.59
N LEU A 40 6.92 8.84 6.51
CA LEU A 40 6.88 9.57 7.77
C LEU A 40 8.19 9.38 8.55
N GLY A 41 8.68 8.15 8.66
CA GLY A 41 9.96 7.84 9.31
C GLY A 41 11.14 8.55 8.66
N ILE A 42 11.18 8.60 7.32
CA ILE A 42 12.21 9.34 6.57
C ILE A 42 12.11 10.83 6.84
N ILE A 43 10.92 11.43 6.75
CA ILE A 43 10.70 12.86 6.99
C ILE A 43 11.14 13.24 8.40
N LEU A 44 10.69 12.50 9.42
CA LEU A 44 11.02 12.80 10.81
C LEU A 44 12.49 12.53 11.12
N GLY A 45 13.08 11.48 10.55
CA GLY A 45 14.50 11.17 10.68
C GLY A 45 15.37 12.26 10.05
N SER A 46 15.01 12.72 8.85
CA SER A 46 15.68 13.83 8.18
C SER A 46 15.54 15.15 8.94
N TRP A 47 14.38 15.40 9.56
CA TRP A 47 14.19 16.56 10.44
C TRP A 47 15.18 16.51 11.60
N VAL A 48 15.22 15.39 12.33
CA VAL A 48 16.11 15.20 13.48
C VAL A 48 17.59 15.35 13.07
N ALA A 49 17.95 14.81 11.91
CA ALA A 49 19.28 14.94 11.33
C ALA A 49 19.58 16.34 10.74
N LYS A 50 18.63 17.27 10.80
CA LYS A 50 18.73 18.64 10.26
C LYS A 50 19.15 18.68 8.78
N VAL A 51 18.55 17.80 7.98
CA VAL A 51 18.79 17.78 6.54
C VAL A 51 18.12 19.00 5.91
N GLU A 52 18.94 19.86 5.29
CA GLU A 52 18.50 21.10 4.63
C GLU A 52 18.28 20.93 3.11
N ASP A 53 18.73 19.82 2.53
CA ASP A 53 18.59 19.55 1.09
C ASP A 53 17.34 18.69 0.82
N PRO A 54 16.28 19.24 0.17
CA PRO A 54 15.07 18.48 -0.15
C PRO A 54 15.35 17.35 -1.15
N TYR A 55 16.40 17.43 -1.95
CA TYR A 55 16.78 16.37 -2.88
C TYR A 55 17.08 15.06 -2.15
N VAL A 56 17.78 15.13 -1.02
CA VAL A 56 18.13 13.94 -0.21
C VAL A 56 16.87 13.25 0.30
N ILE A 57 15.89 14.01 0.77
CA ILE A 57 14.63 13.49 1.33
C ILE A 57 13.78 12.85 0.23
N VAL A 58 13.67 13.52 -0.92
CA VAL A 58 12.95 12.99 -2.08
C VAL A 58 13.61 11.70 -2.56
N MET A 59 14.93 11.66 -2.72
CA MET A 59 15.62 10.46 -3.18
C MET A 59 15.54 9.30 -2.18
N ALA A 60 15.66 9.58 -0.88
CA ALA A 60 15.48 8.57 0.17
C ALA A 60 14.04 8.03 0.17
N GLY A 61 13.05 8.93 0.10
CA GLY A 61 11.63 8.58 0.03
C GLY A 61 11.30 7.75 -1.20
N PHE A 62 11.65 8.22 -2.39
CA PHE A 62 11.42 7.48 -3.65
C PHE A 62 12.16 6.15 -3.66
N GLY A 63 13.40 6.10 -3.19
CA GLY A 63 14.19 4.87 -3.09
C GLY A 63 13.50 3.84 -2.20
N ALA A 64 13.05 4.24 -1.01
CA ALA A 64 12.30 3.38 -0.11
C ALA A 64 10.98 2.89 -0.72
N CYS A 65 10.26 3.77 -1.44
CA CYS A 65 8.98 3.43 -2.04
C CYS A 65 9.12 2.51 -3.25
N LEU A 66 10.16 2.69 -4.06
CA LEU A 66 10.49 1.77 -5.14
C LEU A 66 10.89 0.40 -4.59
N ALA A 67 11.72 0.37 -3.53
CA ALA A 67 12.11 -0.88 -2.88
C ALA A 67 10.89 -1.62 -2.32
N MET A 68 10.01 -0.91 -1.59
CA MET A 68 8.75 -1.47 -1.09
C MET A 68 7.82 -1.90 -2.22
N GLY A 69 7.66 -1.09 -3.27
CA GLY A 69 6.78 -1.39 -4.39
C GLY A 69 7.21 -2.66 -5.13
N ILE A 70 8.50 -2.77 -5.46
CA ILE A 70 9.06 -3.97 -6.09
C ILE A 70 8.94 -5.17 -5.13
N SER A 71 9.30 -5.00 -3.85
CA SER A 71 9.19 -6.07 -2.85
C SER A 71 7.74 -6.54 -2.68
N GLY A 72 6.78 -5.63 -2.67
CA GLY A 72 5.35 -5.92 -2.57
C GLY A 72 4.82 -6.62 -3.81
N LEU A 73 5.16 -6.13 -5.01
CA LEU A 73 4.79 -6.78 -6.28
C LEU A 73 5.26 -8.23 -6.32
N PHE A 74 6.57 -8.47 -6.19
CA PHE A 74 7.12 -9.82 -6.32
C PHE A 74 6.78 -10.69 -5.12
N GLY A 75 6.80 -10.13 -3.91
CA GLY A 75 6.47 -10.84 -2.67
C GLY A 75 5.04 -11.34 -2.69
N ALA A 76 4.06 -10.47 -2.93
CA ALA A 76 2.67 -10.86 -3.02
C ALA A 76 2.41 -11.80 -4.20
N TYR A 77 3.03 -11.58 -5.36
CA TYR A 77 2.86 -12.49 -6.51
C TYR A 77 3.32 -13.92 -6.17
N ILE A 78 4.53 -14.07 -5.64
CA ILE A 78 5.12 -15.39 -5.36
C ILE A 78 4.35 -16.08 -4.23
N THR A 79 4.06 -15.36 -3.14
CA THR A 79 3.33 -15.90 -2.00
C THR A 79 1.90 -16.30 -2.39
N GLU A 80 1.17 -15.41 -3.05
CA GLU A 80 -0.22 -15.70 -3.43
C GLU A 80 -0.28 -16.80 -4.49
N LYS A 81 0.68 -16.85 -5.43
CA LYS A 81 0.76 -17.94 -6.42
C LYS A 81 0.99 -19.30 -5.76
N ALA A 82 1.88 -19.36 -4.77
CA ALA A 82 2.13 -20.60 -4.03
C ALA A 82 0.87 -21.06 -3.28
N GLU A 83 0.19 -20.12 -2.59
CA GLU A 83 -1.02 -20.41 -1.84
C GLU A 83 -2.18 -20.85 -2.75
N ARG A 84 -2.39 -20.14 -3.87
CA ARG A 84 -3.41 -20.47 -4.86
C ARG A 84 -3.21 -21.84 -5.50
N LYS A 85 -1.96 -22.18 -5.82
CA LYS A 85 -1.62 -23.51 -6.35
C LYS A 85 -1.88 -24.61 -5.35
N ARG A 86 -1.59 -24.38 -4.06
CA ARG A 86 -1.89 -25.32 -2.99
C ARG A 86 -3.40 -25.52 -2.82
N ILE A 87 -4.17 -24.44 -2.74
CA ILE A 87 -5.64 -24.51 -2.59
C ILE A 87 -6.28 -25.34 -3.70
N ILE A 88 -5.83 -25.15 -4.95
CA ILE A 88 -6.36 -25.93 -6.09
C ILE A 88 -5.99 -27.40 -5.97
N LYS A 89 -4.73 -27.71 -5.65
CA LYS A 89 -4.28 -29.08 -5.50
C LYS A 89 -5.02 -29.83 -4.38
N ASP A 90 -5.19 -29.18 -3.23
CA ASP A 90 -5.93 -29.74 -2.09
C ASP A 90 -7.41 -30.00 -2.49
N LEU A 91 -7.98 -29.14 -3.34
CA LEU A 91 -9.34 -29.31 -3.86
C LEU A 91 -9.43 -30.48 -4.85
N GLU A 92 -8.50 -30.60 -5.80
CA GLU A 92 -8.40 -31.71 -6.76
C GLU A 92 -8.28 -33.07 -6.06
N GLU A 93 -7.44 -33.15 -5.03
CA GLU A 93 -7.28 -34.34 -4.19
C GLU A 93 -8.58 -34.69 -3.45
N SER A 94 -9.30 -33.67 -2.95
CA SER A 94 -10.56 -33.86 -2.21
C SER A 94 -11.72 -34.35 -3.10
N ILE A 95 -11.75 -33.94 -4.36
CA ILE A 95 -12.79 -34.32 -5.32
C ILE A 95 -12.37 -35.48 -6.24
N LEU A 96 -11.13 -35.95 -6.13
CA LEU A 96 -10.53 -37.01 -6.96
C LEU A 96 -10.64 -36.72 -8.48
N SER A 97 -10.51 -35.45 -8.86
CA SER A 97 -10.63 -35.00 -10.25
C SER A 97 -9.77 -33.76 -10.48
N ASP A 98 -9.14 -33.69 -11.66
CA ASP A 98 -8.40 -32.51 -12.09
C ASP A 98 -9.34 -31.32 -12.34
N LEU A 99 -8.90 -30.12 -11.97
CA LEU A 99 -9.60 -28.85 -12.18
C LEU A 99 -8.99 -28.05 -13.33
N ASP A 100 -8.13 -28.67 -14.13
CA ASP A 100 -7.49 -28.05 -15.28
C ASP A 100 -8.50 -27.48 -16.26
N GLY A 101 -8.29 -26.22 -16.64
CA GLY A 101 -9.21 -25.49 -17.52
C GLY A 101 -10.55 -25.09 -16.88
N SER A 102 -10.80 -25.43 -15.62
CA SER A 102 -12.01 -25.01 -14.90
C SER A 102 -12.06 -23.49 -14.69
N LEU A 103 -13.26 -22.96 -14.48
CA LEU A 103 -13.43 -21.55 -14.11
C LEU A 103 -12.66 -21.21 -12.83
N GLN A 104 -12.67 -22.13 -11.86
CA GLN A 104 -12.01 -21.97 -10.57
C GLN A 104 -10.48 -21.86 -10.72
N GLN A 105 -9.88 -22.74 -11.53
CA GLN A 105 -8.44 -22.72 -11.78
C GLN A 105 -8.01 -21.43 -12.49
N ASN A 106 -8.69 -21.08 -13.58
CA ASN A 106 -8.40 -19.85 -14.33
C ASN A 106 -8.54 -18.58 -13.48
N ALA A 107 -9.54 -18.55 -12.59
CA ALA A 107 -9.72 -17.41 -11.70
C ALA A 107 -8.64 -17.38 -10.61
N SER A 108 -8.23 -18.54 -10.08
CA SER A 108 -7.14 -18.67 -9.11
C SER A 108 -5.79 -18.21 -9.65
N GLU A 109 -5.49 -18.45 -10.93
CA GLU A 109 -4.27 -17.97 -11.60
C GLU A 109 -4.23 -16.46 -11.80
N PHE A 110 -5.40 -15.81 -11.90
CA PHE A 110 -5.49 -14.36 -12.02
C PHE A 110 -5.22 -13.65 -10.68
N VAL A 111 -5.51 -14.30 -9.56
CA VAL A 111 -5.45 -13.68 -8.23
C VAL A 111 -4.07 -13.13 -7.87
N PRO A 112 -2.96 -13.87 -8.03
CA PRO A 112 -1.64 -13.38 -7.68
C PRO A 112 -1.25 -12.10 -8.42
N THR A 113 -1.62 -11.99 -9.69
CA THR A 113 -1.30 -10.80 -10.50
C THR A 113 -2.02 -9.56 -10.00
N LEU A 114 -3.33 -9.65 -9.72
CA LEU A 114 -4.07 -8.49 -9.22
C LEU A 114 -3.60 -8.09 -7.82
N THR A 115 -3.42 -9.07 -6.92
CA THR A 115 -2.93 -8.82 -5.56
C THR A 115 -1.56 -8.18 -5.57
N ALA A 116 -0.64 -8.67 -6.39
CA ALA A 116 0.69 -8.09 -6.56
C ALA A 116 0.65 -6.63 -7.02
N LEU A 117 -0.15 -6.33 -8.05
CA LEU A 117 -0.29 -4.96 -8.55
C LEU A 117 -0.81 -4.01 -7.49
N VAL A 118 -1.86 -4.42 -6.76
CA VAL A 118 -2.43 -3.58 -5.70
C VAL A 118 -1.47 -3.41 -4.54
N ASP A 119 -0.78 -4.49 -4.14
CA ASP A 119 0.25 -4.49 -3.11
C ASP A 119 1.33 -3.46 -3.47
N GLY A 120 2.03 -3.61 -4.59
CA GLY A 120 3.17 -2.75 -4.88
C GLY A 120 2.85 -1.32 -5.32
N LEU A 121 1.66 -1.06 -5.88
CA LEU A 121 1.25 0.30 -6.24
C LEU A 121 0.80 1.12 -5.02
N SER A 122 0.22 0.47 -4.01
CA SER A 122 -0.37 1.19 -2.88
C SER A 122 0.63 1.98 -2.00
N PRO A 123 1.84 1.47 -1.64
CA PRO A 123 2.86 2.27 -0.97
C PRO A 123 3.30 3.46 -1.80
N SER A 124 3.50 3.25 -3.12
CA SER A 124 4.00 4.30 -4.01
C SER A 124 3.03 5.49 -4.09
N LEU A 125 1.73 5.21 -4.20
CA LEU A 125 0.70 6.25 -4.22
C LEU A 125 0.65 7.05 -2.91
N THR A 126 0.61 6.35 -1.78
CA THR A 126 0.47 6.96 -0.45
C THR A 126 1.73 7.73 -0.02
N ALA A 127 2.90 7.21 -0.37
CA ALA A 127 4.18 7.88 -0.17
C ALA A 127 4.34 9.12 -1.05
N THR A 128 3.94 9.04 -2.32
CA THR A 128 4.04 10.20 -3.23
C THR A 128 3.29 11.39 -2.67
N ILE A 129 2.08 11.19 -2.12
CA ILE A 129 1.30 12.25 -1.46
C ILE A 129 2.12 12.95 -0.36
N SER A 130 2.87 12.17 0.41
CA SER A 130 3.69 12.63 1.52
C SER A 130 4.94 13.40 1.04
N LEU A 131 5.47 13.06 -0.14
CA LEU A 131 6.66 13.68 -0.74
C LEU A 131 6.38 14.93 -1.59
N ILE A 132 5.11 15.19 -1.96
CA ILE A 132 4.72 16.36 -2.78
C ILE A 132 5.32 17.69 -2.26
N PRO A 133 5.26 18.02 -0.95
CA PRO A 133 5.82 19.29 -0.47
C PRO A 133 7.32 19.42 -0.74
N PHE A 134 8.08 18.34 -0.60
CA PHE A 134 9.52 18.34 -0.89
C PHE A 134 9.82 18.43 -2.39
N LEU A 135 8.98 17.82 -3.25
CA LEU A 135 9.08 18.00 -4.70
C LEU A 135 8.86 19.47 -5.11
N ILE A 136 7.93 20.17 -4.44
CA ILE A 136 7.70 21.60 -4.68
C ILE A 136 8.89 22.43 -4.14
N SER A 137 9.47 22.04 -3.00
CA SER A 137 10.66 22.68 -2.45
C SER A 137 11.87 22.57 -3.38
N MET A 138 12.04 21.45 -4.09
CA MET A 138 13.11 21.30 -5.10
C MET A 138 13.02 22.31 -6.25
N VAL A 139 11.82 22.81 -6.57
CA VAL A 139 11.61 23.83 -7.61
C VAL A 139 11.78 25.25 -7.05
N GLY A 140 12.04 25.40 -5.74
CA GLY A 140 12.26 26.68 -5.07
C GLY A 140 10.98 27.44 -4.71
N LEU A 141 9.81 26.78 -4.79
CA LEU A 141 8.50 27.39 -4.48
C LEU A 141 8.10 27.28 -3.00
N LEU A 142 8.76 26.42 -2.24
CA LEU A 142 8.49 26.18 -0.81
C LEU A 142 9.79 26.12 -0.02
N SER A 143 9.77 26.73 1.17
CA SER A 143 10.83 26.54 2.18
C SER A 143 10.87 25.08 2.63
N ILE A 144 12.05 24.59 2.98
CA ILE A 144 12.19 23.22 3.49
C ILE A 144 11.46 23.04 4.82
N TRP A 145 11.44 24.06 5.68
CA TRP A 145 10.71 24.02 6.96
C TRP A 145 9.20 23.87 6.75
N ASP A 146 8.64 24.64 5.81
CA ASP A 146 7.22 24.51 5.45
C ASP A 146 6.94 23.13 4.84
N SER A 147 7.89 22.59 4.07
CA SER A 147 7.77 21.26 3.48
C SER A 147 7.73 20.16 4.53
N TYR A 148 8.54 20.25 5.59
CA TYR A 148 8.48 19.32 6.72
C TYR A 148 7.11 19.36 7.43
N VAL A 149 6.57 20.56 7.70
CA VAL A 149 5.29 20.70 8.39
C VAL A 149 4.13 20.21 7.52
N ILE A 150 4.06 20.66 6.27
CA ILE A 150 2.99 20.28 5.33
C ILE A 150 3.03 18.79 5.03
N SER A 151 4.21 18.21 4.80
CA SER A 151 4.35 16.77 4.55
C SER A 151 3.95 15.92 5.75
N THR A 152 4.30 16.33 6.96
CA THR A 152 3.88 15.64 8.18
C THR A 152 2.36 15.66 8.32
N ILE A 153 1.72 16.83 8.13
CA ILE A 153 0.26 16.97 8.17
C ILE A 153 -0.40 16.10 7.09
N LEU A 154 0.12 16.13 5.85
CA LEU A 154 -0.39 15.32 4.75
C LEU A 154 -0.26 13.83 5.06
N THR A 155 0.87 13.39 5.64
CA THR A 155 1.06 11.98 5.99
C THR A 155 0.09 11.52 7.08
N PHE A 156 -0.15 12.34 8.10
CA PHE A 156 -1.18 12.02 9.10
C PHE A 156 -2.59 12.04 8.50
N ALA A 157 -2.86 12.95 7.56
CA ALA A 157 -4.14 13.00 6.86
C ALA A 157 -4.35 11.77 5.96
N THR A 158 -3.31 11.27 5.27
CA THR A 158 -3.40 10.03 4.47
C THR A 158 -3.61 8.82 5.36
N LEU A 159 -2.87 8.70 6.47
CA LEU A 159 -3.07 7.63 7.46
C LEU A 159 -4.50 7.67 8.03
N PHE A 160 -4.99 8.85 8.37
CA PHE A 160 -6.34 9.04 8.87
C PHE A 160 -7.39 8.64 7.82
N ALA A 161 -7.21 9.05 6.57
CA ALA A 161 -8.11 8.69 5.46
C ALA A 161 -8.12 7.18 5.18
N LEU A 162 -6.95 6.52 5.21
CA LEU A 162 -6.84 5.06 5.11
C LEU A 162 -7.55 4.36 6.28
N GLY A 163 -7.43 4.91 7.49
CA GLY A 163 -8.17 4.42 8.66
C GLY A 163 -9.69 4.60 8.53
N LEU A 164 -10.16 5.76 8.07
CA LEU A 164 -11.59 5.97 7.79
C LEU A 164 -12.12 4.96 6.77
N TYR A 165 -11.35 4.71 5.70
CA TYR A 165 -11.69 3.72 4.68
C TYR A 165 -11.79 2.31 5.29
N LEU A 166 -10.82 1.92 6.12
CA LEU A 166 -10.84 0.62 6.79
C LEU A 166 -12.02 0.48 7.75
N GLY A 167 -12.35 1.53 8.50
CA GLY A 167 -13.52 1.52 9.38
C GLY A 167 -14.85 1.44 8.61
N HIS A 168 -14.94 2.05 7.43
CA HIS A 168 -16.08 1.89 6.54
C HIS A 168 -16.23 0.44 6.06
N VAL A 169 -15.12 -0.20 5.68
CA VAL A 169 -15.08 -1.61 5.27
C VAL A 169 -15.49 -2.52 6.43
N ALA A 170 -15.01 -2.24 7.65
CA ALA A 170 -15.35 -2.98 8.86
C ALA A 170 -16.82 -2.81 9.29
N ARG A 171 -17.57 -1.87 8.70
CA ARG A 171 -18.91 -1.46 9.13
C ARG A 171 -18.95 -1.01 10.60
N GLU A 172 -17.87 -0.41 11.05
CA GLU A 172 -17.70 0.10 12.42
C GLU A 172 -17.57 1.63 12.42
N ARG A 173 -17.24 2.20 13.58
CA ARG A 173 -17.03 3.65 13.72
C ARG A 173 -15.75 4.08 13.02
N MET A 174 -15.89 4.65 11.82
CA MET A 174 -14.78 5.08 10.94
C MET A 174 -13.71 5.90 11.66
N TRP A 175 -14.13 6.88 12.48
CA TRP A 175 -13.23 7.77 13.21
C TRP A 175 -12.29 7.02 14.19
N ILE A 176 -12.71 5.87 14.74
CA ILE A 176 -11.86 5.07 15.64
C ILE A 176 -10.69 4.48 14.87
N TYR A 177 -10.94 3.92 13.69
CA TYR A 177 -9.88 3.37 12.83
C TYR A 177 -8.92 4.45 12.33
N GLY A 178 -9.46 5.62 11.97
CA GLY A 178 -8.63 6.79 11.66
C GLY A 178 -7.72 7.17 12.84
N LEU A 179 -8.26 7.21 14.06
CA LEU A 179 -7.48 7.55 15.25
C LEU A 179 -6.42 6.49 15.58
N GLN A 180 -6.71 5.20 15.37
CA GLN A 180 -5.73 4.12 15.49
C GLN A 180 -4.55 4.29 14.54
N MET A 181 -4.82 4.68 13.28
CA MET A 181 -3.78 4.95 12.28
C MET A 181 -2.93 6.18 12.65
N ILE A 182 -3.56 7.26 13.15
CA ILE A 182 -2.82 8.40 13.69
C ILE A 182 -1.96 7.97 14.88
N ALA A 183 -2.50 7.17 15.80
CA ALA A 183 -1.76 6.69 16.97
C ALA A 183 -0.53 5.88 16.56
N ALA A 184 -0.64 5.02 15.53
CA ALA A 184 0.50 4.28 15.00
C ALA A 184 1.56 5.21 14.38
N GLY A 185 1.15 6.25 13.64
CA GLY A 185 2.07 7.29 13.14
C GLY A 185 2.74 8.06 14.29
N ALA A 186 2.00 8.39 15.35
CA ALA A 186 2.53 9.05 16.53
C ALA A 186 3.56 8.19 17.28
N VAL A 187 3.37 6.87 17.33
CA VAL A 187 4.38 5.95 17.88
C VAL A 187 5.69 6.03 17.10
N ILE A 188 5.64 6.06 15.75
CA ILE A 188 6.83 6.27 14.92
C ILE A 188 7.49 7.61 15.26
N THR A 189 6.69 8.68 15.39
CA THR A 189 7.21 10.00 15.77
C THR A 189 7.94 9.98 17.10
N LEU A 190 7.36 9.34 18.12
CA LEU A 190 7.98 9.22 19.44
C LEU A 190 9.28 8.42 19.38
N ILE A 191 9.31 7.30 18.65
CA ILE A 191 10.51 6.46 18.51
C ILE A 191 11.62 7.23 17.80
N VAL A 192 11.33 7.89 16.68
CA VAL A 192 12.33 8.65 15.92
C VAL A 192 12.87 9.81 16.76
N TYR A 193 12.01 10.51 17.49
CA TYR A 193 12.43 11.57 18.40
C TYR A 193 13.33 11.05 19.53
N ALA A 194 13.01 9.90 20.12
CA ALA A 194 13.82 9.26 21.15
C ALA A 194 15.20 8.79 20.61
N LEU A 195 15.24 8.23 19.40
CA LEU A 195 16.48 7.85 18.73
C LEU A 195 17.36 9.05 18.34
N GLY A 196 16.73 10.20 18.10
CA GLY A 196 17.38 11.44 17.75
C GLY A 196 18.31 12.02 18.80
N GLY A 197 18.30 11.47 20.02
CA GLY A 197 19.22 11.86 21.08
C GLY A 197 19.07 13.34 21.44
N PHE A 198 17.92 13.70 22.00
CA PHE A 198 17.87 14.84 22.91
C PHE A 198 18.45 14.42 24.27
#